data_AF-A0A7S2E4B5-F1
#
_entry.id   AF-A0A7S2E4B5-F1
#
_cell.length_a   1.000
_cell.length_b   1.000
_cell.length_c   1.000
_cell.angle_alpha   90.00
_cell.angle_beta   90.00
_cell.angle_gamma   90.00
#
_symmetry.space_group_name_H-M   'P 1'
#
loop_
_entity.id
_entity.type
_entity.pdbx_description
1 polymer ?
#
loop_
_entity_poly.entity_id
_entity_poly.type
_entity_poly.pdbx_seq_one_letter_code
_entity_poly.pdbx_strand_id
1 'polypeptide(L)'
;FSPLRFTEVRRAGRRETKAVKMVKHNNVVPNQHFHKKWAGGANGHSRGPLHVVSWFDQAAKKKVRRMKRAAKAAAMAPRPTGGLLKPVVHCPTVKYNMKQRLGRGFSKDELKGAGIPLKFAKTIGIAVDNRRVNKSVETLQNNIERLKEYKGKLILFPRQRHSKQLAKGPIADSPADVTGAAQQLQGTVMPLPASGPLACPTMKITPEMKETCVHSVLRLARNEKRMKGIRIEMKKKKEAAKKKK
;
A
#
# COMPACT_ATOMS: atom_id res chain seq x y z
N PHE A 1 49.58 -84.04 -22.34
CA PHE A 1 50.74 -83.21 -21.95
C PHE A 1 50.24 -81.95 -21.27
N SER A 2 50.26 -81.92 -19.94
CA SER A 2 50.48 -80.67 -19.18
C SER A 2 51.98 -80.29 -19.31
N PRO A 3 52.51 -79.09 -18.96
CA PRO A 3 51.85 -77.86 -18.44
C PRO A 3 52.54 -76.50 -18.85
N LEU A 4 52.09 -75.39 -18.21
CA LEU A 4 52.75 -74.07 -17.95
C LEU A 4 52.86 -73.06 -19.13
N ARG A 5 52.45 -71.79 -19.00
CA ARG A 5 52.80 -70.84 -17.93
C ARG A 5 51.67 -69.83 -17.60
N PHE A 6 51.55 -69.57 -16.30
CA PHE A 6 51.22 -68.29 -15.65
C PHE A 6 51.67 -67.07 -16.49
N THR A 7 50.92 -65.97 -16.56
CA THR A 7 50.81 -65.05 -15.42
C THR A 7 49.45 -64.35 -15.32
N GLU A 8 48.91 -64.38 -14.10
CA GLU A 8 48.07 -63.34 -13.55
C GLU A 8 48.67 -61.94 -13.78
N VAL A 9 47.87 -61.01 -14.31
CA VAL A 9 47.73 -59.70 -13.68
C VAL A 9 46.24 -59.38 -13.59
N ARG A 10 45.62 -59.91 -12.54
CA ARG A 10 44.50 -59.22 -11.89
C ARG A 10 45.04 -57.89 -11.37
N ARG A 11 44.54 -56.77 -11.88
CA ARG A 11 44.20 -55.65 -11.01
C ARG A 11 43.00 -54.93 -11.56
N ALA A 12 41.88 -55.24 -10.92
CA ALA A 12 40.62 -54.56 -11.02
C ALA A 12 40.83 -53.05 -10.81
N GLY A 13 40.96 -52.31 -11.90
CA GLY A 13 40.71 -50.88 -11.91
C GLY A 13 39.21 -50.68 -11.84
N ARG A 14 38.65 -50.85 -10.63
CA ARG A 14 37.31 -50.36 -10.29
C ARG A 14 37.37 -48.87 -10.64
N ARG A 15 36.75 -48.45 -11.75
CA ARG A 15 36.53 -47.02 -12.02
C ARG A 15 35.66 -46.57 -10.86
N GLU A 16 36.28 -46.08 -9.80
CA GLU A 16 35.59 -45.33 -8.78
C GLU A 16 34.88 -44.22 -9.52
N THR A 17 33.57 -44.37 -9.68
CA THR A 17 32.70 -43.24 -9.95
C THR A 17 32.91 -42.32 -8.77
N LYS A 18 33.87 -41.38 -8.88
CA LYS A 18 34.06 -40.31 -7.91
C LYS A 18 32.68 -39.70 -7.73
N ALA A 19 32.04 -40.00 -6.61
CA ALA A 19 30.79 -39.37 -6.23
C ALA A 19 31.12 -37.88 -6.25
N VAL A 20 30.57 -37.16 -7.22
CA VAL A 20 30.80 -35.73 -7.38
C VAL A 20 30.23 -35.09 -6.12
N LYS A 21 31.10 -34.86 -5.13
CA LYS A 21 30.75 -34.22 -3.87
C LYS A 21 30.51 -32.75 -4.19
N MET A 22 29.29 -32.47 -4.66
CA MET A 22 28.81 -31.21 -5.23
C MET A 22 28.99 -30.00 -4.30
N VAL A 23 29.22 -30.23 -3.00
CA VAL A 23 29.57 -29.20 -2.02
C VAL A 23 30.67 -29.76 -1.11
N LYS A 24 31.82 -29.09 -1.06
CA LYS A 24 33.02 -29.54 -0.31
C LYS A 24 32.86 -29.41 1.22
N HIS A 25 32.01 -28.51 1.68
CA HIS A 25 31.81 -28.16 3.09
C HIS A 25 30.34 -28.32 3.52
N ASN A 26 30.05 -28.15 4.81
CA ASN A 26 28.69 -28.09 5.35
C ASN A 26 28.02 -26.74 5.01
N ASN A 27 27.92 -26.45 3.72
CA ASN A 27 27.28 -25.24 3.21
C ASN A 27 25.85 -25.55 2.78
N VAL A 28 24.99 -24.53 2.80
CA VAL A 28 23.63 -24.61 2.25
C VAL A 28 23.68 -25.03 0.79
N VAL A 29 22.80 -25.95 0.39
CA VAL A 29 22.65 -26.35 -1.01
C VAL A 29 22.31 -25.11 -1.84
N PRO A 30 23.13 -24.74 -2.85
CA PRO A 30 22.90 -23.52 -3.61
C PRO A 30 21.60 -23.61 -4.40
N ASN A 31 20.69 -22.66 -4.18
CA ASN A 31 19.44 -22.50 -4.93
C ASN A 31 19.53 -21.26 -5.86
N GLN A 32 20.48 -21.28 -6.77
CA GLN A 32 20.76 -20.15 -7.66
C GLN A 32 19.80 -20.13 -8.85
N HIS A 33 19.11 -19.02 -9.06
CA HIS A 33 18.09 -18.89 -10.12
C HIS A 33 18.70 -18.45 -11.47
N PHE A 34 19.83 -19.03 -11.85
CA PHE A 34 20.58 -18.74 -13.08
C PHE A 34 20.47 -19.88 -14.12
N HIS A 35 19.35 -20.62 -14.10
CA HIS A 35 19.11 -21.77 -14.99
C HIS A 35 18.67 -21.38 -16.42
N LYS A 36 18.33 -20.09 -16.63
CA LYS A 36 17.98 -19.53 -17.94
C LYS A 36 19.12 -18.68 -18.47
N LYS A 37 19.12 -18.40 -19.77
CA LYS A 37 20.05 -17.45 -20.39
C LYS A 37 19.80 -16.03 -19.85
N TRP A 38 20.56 -15.64 -18.83
CA TRP A 38 20.45 -14.33 -18.17
C TRP A 38 21.55 -13.36 -18.64
N ALA A 39 22.77 -13.87 -18.84
CA ALA A 39 23.87 -13.15 -19.49
C ALA A 39 23.86 -13.48 -21.00
N GLY A 40 23.79 -12.46 -21.84
CA GLY A 40 24.15 -12.59 -23.25
C GLY A 40 25.63 -12.92 -23.33
N GLY A 41 26.03 -13.93 -24.10
CA GLY A 41 27.43 -14.34 -24.17
C GLY A 41 28.32 -13.22 -24.72
N ALA A 42 29.42 -12.93 -24.02
CA ALA A 42 30.47 -12.02 -24.48
C ALA A 42 31.28 -12.60 -25.67
N ASN A 43 31.17 -13.91 -25.92
CA ASN A 43 31.88 -14.62 -26.99
C ASN A 43 30.92 -15.02 -28.10
N GLY A 44 30.47 -14.05 -28.91
CA GLY A 44 30.06 -14.21 -30.31
C GLY A 44 28.96 -15.22 -30.71
N HIS A 45 28.39 -16.02 -29.80
CA HIS A 45 27.43 -17.07 -30.14
C HIS A 45 26.04 -16.86 -29.53
N SER A 46 25.18 -16.42 -30.46
CA SER A 46 23.79 -16.83 -30.65
C SER A 46 22.69 -16.02 -29.93
N ARG A 47 22.15 -15.03 -30.66
CA ARG A 47 20.70 -14.71 -30.81
C ARG A 47 19.84 -14.66 -29.54
N GLY A 48 19.85 -13.54 -28.82
CA GLY A 48 18.82 -13.21 -27.81
C GLY A 48 19.14 -11.93 -27.02
N PRO A 49 18.12 -11.21 -26.49
CA PRO A 49 18.34 -9.97 -25.74
C PRO A 49 19.07 -10.22 -24.41
N LEU A 50 19.94 -9.29 -24.02
CA LEU A 50 20.59 -9.28 -22.72
C LEU A 50 19.54 -8.99 -21.64
N HIS A 51 19.35 -9.91 -20.69
CA HIS A 51 18.39 -9.74 -19.59
C HIS A 51 19.01 -9.07 -18.35
N VAL A 52 20.27 -8.62 -18.46
CA VAL A 52 20.96 -7.85 -17.42
C VAL A 52 20.53 -6.39 -17.51
N VAL A 53 19.92 -5.88 -16.43
CA VAL A 53 19.54 -4.46 -16.31
C VAL A 53 20.63 -3.73 -15.53
N SER A 54 21.30 -2.78 -16.20
CA SER A 54 22.27 -1.86 -15.56
C SER A 54 21.60 -0.54 -15.16
N TRP A 55 22.20 0.15 -14.19
CA TRP A 55 21.65 1.38 -13.59
C TRP A 55 22.52 2.62 -13.85
N PHE A 56 23.34 2.61 -14.90
CA PHE A 56 24.24 3.72 -15.24
C PHE A 56 23.50 5.05 -15.49
N ASP A 57 22.24 4.97 -15.96
CA ASP A 57 21.41 6.13 -16.24
C ASP A 57 20.62 6.65 -15.03
N GLN A 58 20.85 6.10 -13.83
CA GLN A 58 20.10 6.47 -12.62
C GLN A 58 20.21 7.97 -12.29
N ALA A 59 21.42 8.53 -12.37
CA ALA A 59 21.67 9.95 -12.12
C ALA A 59 21.02 10.85 -13.20
N ALA A 60 21.17 10.47 -14.48
CA ALA A 60 20.55 11.18 -15.59
C ALA A 60 19.01 11.18 -15.47
N LYS A 61 18.40 10.02 -15.17
CA LYS A 61 16.97 9.89 -14.92
C LYS A 61 16.50 10.75 -13.75
N LYS A 62 17.30 10.89 -12.68
CA LYS A 62 16.98 11.81 -11.55
C LYS A 62 16.94 13.27 -12.01
N LYS A 63 17.93 13.73 -12.79
CA LYS A 63 17.97 15.08 -13.36
C LYS A 63 16.79 15.33 -14.30
N VAL A 64 16.52 14.42 -15.24
CA VAL A 64 15.40 14.53 -16.19
C VAL A 64 14.05 14.62 -15.46
N ARG A 65 13.81 13.78 -14.45
CA ARG A 65 12.59 13.84 -13.64
C ARG A 65 12.46 15.18 -12.90
N ARG A 66 13.55 15.72 -12.37
CA ARG A 66 13.55 17.03 -11.70
C ARG A 66 13.16 18.15 -12.67
N MET A 67 13.80 18.22 -13.84
CA MET A 67 13.49 19.25 -14.85
C MET A 67 12.05 19.16 -15.35
N LYS A 68 11.55 17.94 -15.63
CA LYS A 68 10.14 17.74 -16.03
C LYS A 68 9.15 18.17 -14.94
N ARG A 69 9.46 17.94 -13.67
CA ARG A 69 8.63 18.41 -12.55
C ARG A 69 8.65 19.94 -12.43
N ALA A 70 9.81 20.58 -12.59
CA ALA A 70 9.92 22.03 -12.57
C ALA A 70 9.14 22.68 -13.72
N ALA A 71 9.30 22.16 -14.94
CA ALA A 71 8.53 22.62 -16.11
C ALA A 71 7.02 22.45 -15.91
N LYS A 72 6.58 21.32 -15.36
CA LYS A 72 5.16 21.10 -15.01
C LYS A 72 4.66 22.08 -13.95
N ALA A 73 5.47 22.38 -12.93
CA ALA A 73 5.11 23.32 -11.88
C ALA A 73 4.90 24.73 -12.45
N ALA A 74 5.84 25.21 -13.27
CA ALA A 74 5.74 26.50 -13.96
C ALA A 74 4.49 26.57 -14.85
N ALA A 75 4.20 25.52 -15.62
CA ALA A 75 3.03 25.48 -16.50
C ALA A 75 1.67 25.47 -15.76
N MET A 76 1.63 24.96 -14.53
CA MET A 76 0.40 24.86 -13.73
C MET A 76 0.20 26.02 -12.75
N ALA A 77 1.17 26.93 -12.59
CA ALA A 77 1.06 28.06 -11.68
C ALA A 77 -0.21 28.88 -11.98
N PRO A 78 -1.02 29.25 -10.97
CA PRO A 78 -0.75 29.21 -9.51
C PRO A 78 -1.17 27.91 -8.79
N ARG A 79 -1.65 26.88 -9.48
CA ARG A 79 -2.21 25.67 -8.84
C ARG A 79 -1.15 24.85 -8.10
N PRO A 80 -1.49 24.21 -6.95
CA PRO A 80 -0.58 23.35 -6.21
C PRO A 80 0.05 22.23 -7.05
N THR A 81 1.35 21.99 -6.85
CA THR A 81 2.11 20.98 -7.62
C THR A 81 1.83 19.54 -7.18
N GLY A 82 1.36 19.34 -5.94
CA GLY A 82 1.02 18.04 -5.36
C GLY A 82 -0.12 17.30 -6.03
N GLY A 83 -0.79 17.94 -6.99
CA GLY A 83 -1.94 17.40 -7.71
C GLY A 83 -3.21 17.53 -6.89
N LEU A 84 -4.10 16.55 -7.06
CA LEU A 84 -5.43 16.56 -6.47
C LEU A 84 -5.40 16.19 -4.98
N LEU A 85 -6.28 16.77 -4.18
CA LEU A 85 -6.52 16.36 -2.79
C LEU A 85 -6.98 14.90 -2.75
N LYS A 86 -6.40 14.12 -1.83
CA LYS A 86 -6.71 12.71 -1.60
C LYS A 86 -7.25 12.48 -0.18
N PRO A 87 -8.15 11.51 0.02
CA PRO A 87 -8.70 11.18 1.35
C PRO A 87 -7.69 10.42 2.20
N VAL A 88 -7.97 10.36 3.50
CA VAL A 88 -7.28 9.50 4.46
C VAL A 88 -7.92 8.12 4.46
N VAL A 89 -7.11 7.08 4.32
CA VAL A 89 -7.56 5.69 4.26
C VAL A 89 -6.62 4.80 5.07
N HIS A 90 -7.19 3.82 5.78
CA HIS A 90 -6.43 2.78 6.49
C HIS A 90 -5.93 1.69 5.53
N CYS A 91 -4.75 1.12 5.80
CA CYS A 91 -4.28 -0.02 5.02
C CYS A 91 -5.10 -1.29 5.33
N PRO A 92 -5.28 -2.22 4.35
CA PRO A 92 -6.32 -3.25 4.43
C PRO A 92 -6.00 -4.48 5.28
N THR A 93 -4.74 -4.74 5.66
CA THR A 93 -4.35 -5.98 6.35
C THR A 93 -4.23 -5.79 7.86
N VAL A 94 -4.35 -6.88 8.63
CA VAL A 94 -4.19 -6.86 10.10
C VAL A 94 -2.86 -6.23 10.53
N LYS A 95 -1.77 -6.48 9.79
CA LYS A 95 -0.44 -5.91 10.07
C LYS A 95 -0.37 -4.40 9.87
N TYR A 96 -1.18 -3.84 8.97
CA TYR A 96 -1.07 -2.44 8.53
C TYR A 96 -2.31 -1.59 8.83
N ASN A 97 -3.37 -2.15 9.42
CA ASN A 97 -4.62 -1.45 9.68
C ASN A 97 -4.46 -0.16 10.51
N MET A 98 -3.49 -0.12 11.42
CA MET A 98 -3.16 1.06 12.21
C MET A 98 -2.51 2.19 11.37
N LYS A 99 -1.93 1.86 10.22
CA LYS A 99 -1.27 2.83 9.34
C LYS A 99 -2.28 3.48 8.41
N GLN A 100 -2.38 4.80 8.52
CA GLN A 100 -3.10 5.64 7.57
C GLN A 100 -2.21 6.02 6.39
N ARG A 101 -2.83 6.23 5.24
CA ARG A 101 -2.18 6.72 4.01
C ARG A 101 -3.16 7.52 3.18
N LEU A 102 -2.63 8.22 2.18
CA LEU A 102 -3.47 8.86 1.17
C LEU A 102 -4.09 7.82 0.24
N GLY A 103 -5.40 7.93 0.04
CA GLY A 103 -6.19 7.08 -0.85
C GLY A 103 -6.13 7.51 -2.31
N ARG A 104 -6.99 6.90 -3.14
CA ARG A 104 -7.13 7.26 -4.56
C ARG A 104 -7.99 8.52 -4.76
N GLY A 105 -9.12 8.60 -4.06
CA GLY A 105 -10.08 9.71 -4.15
C GLY A 105 -11.24 9.58 -3.15
N PHE A 106 -11.94 10.67 -2.91
CA PHE A 106 -13.09 10.78 -2.01
C PHE A 106 -14.28 9.99 -2.54
N SER A 107 -15.11 9.46 -1.64
CA SER A 107 -16.34 8.77 -2.00
C SER A 107 -17.47 9.77 -2.31
N LYS A 108 -18.55 9.29 -2.91
CA LYS A 108 -19.73 10.14 -3.18
C LYS A 108 -20.37 10.65 -1.89
N ASP A 109 -20.39 9.82 -0.85
CA ASP A 109 -21.03 10.14 0.43
C ASP A 109 -20.27 11.22 1.18
N GLU A 110 -18.93 11.18 1.13
CA GLU A 110 -18.08 12.22 1.73
C GLU A 110 -18.25 13.56 1.03
N LEU A 111 -18.28 13.56 -0.30
CA LEU A 111 -18.51 14.77 -1.08
C LEU A 111 -19.90 15.36 -0.81
N LYS A 112 -20.92 14.50 -0.71
CA LYS A 112 -22.27 14.91 -0.32
C LYS A 112 -22.29 15.52 1.09
N GLY A 113 -21.62 14.89 2.05
CA GLY A 113 -21.48 15.40 3.42
C GLY A 113 -20.69 16.72 3.54
N ALA A 114 -19.80 16.99 2.60
CA ALA A 114 -19.08 18.26 2.49
C ALA A 114 -19.80 19.33 1.64
N GLY A 115 -20.95 19.01 1.03
CA GLY A 115 -21.70 19.92 0.16
C GLY A 115 -21.01 20.20 -1.18
N ILE A 116 -20.21 19.27 -1.69
CA ILE A 116 -19.45 19.42 -2.94
C ILE A 116 -20.07 18.51 -4.02
N PRO A 117 -20.56 19.07 -5.16
CA PRO A 117 -21.08 18.26 -6.26
C PRO A 117 -20.00 17.39 -6.91
N LEU A 118 -20.36 16.15 -7.27
CA LEU A 118 -19.43 15.14 -7.79
C LEU A 118 -18.65 15.61 -9.03
N LYS A 119 -19.33 16.22 -10.00
CA LYS A 119 -18.71 16.72 -11.25
C LYS A 119 -17.81 17.93 -10.98
N PHE A 120 -18.17 18.76 -9.99
CA PHE A 120 -17.44 19.96 -9.61
C PHE A 120 -16.17 19.64 -8.79
N ALA A 121 -16.16 18.55 -8.02
CA ALA A 121 -15.00 18.18 -7.19
C ALA A 121 -13.69 18.11 -7.99
N LYS A 122 -13.71 17.53 -9.20
CA LYS A 122 -12.48 17.39 -10.02
C LYS A 122 -11.99 18.74 -10.58
N THR A 123 -12.88 19.70 -10.84
CA THR A 123 -12.50 21.01 -11.39
C THR A 123 -11.77 21.87 -10.35
N ILE A 124 -12.16 21.74 -9.07
CA ILE A 124 -11.53 22.47 -7.95
C ILE A 124 -10.29 21.77 -7.39
N GLY A 125 -9.90 20.60 -7.91
CA GLY A 125 -8.68 19.92 -7.48
C GLY A 125 -8.88 18.80 -6.45
N ILE A 126 -10.07 18.21 -6.36
CA ILE A 126 -10.35 17.08 -5.45
C ILE A 126 -10.42 15.77 -6.25
N ALA A 127 -9.71 14.73 -5.79
CA ALA A 127 -9.77 13.42 -6.42
C ALA A 127 -11.03 12.66 -6.01
N VAL A 128 -11.68 11.98 -6.95
CA VAL A 128 -12.92 11.23 -6.72
C VAL A 128 -12.70 9.74 -7.02
N ASP A 129 -13.18 8.86 -6.14
CA ASP A 129 -13.19 7.42 -6.36
C ASP A 129 -14.59 6.84 -6.13
N ASN A 130 -15.33 6.65 -7.22
CA ASN A 130 -16.70 6.15 -7.19
C ASN A 130 -16.84 4.70 -6.68
N ARG A 131 -15.74 3.96 -6.59
CA ARG A 131 -15.73 2.54 -6.18
C ARG A 131 -15.62 2.37 -4.66
N ARG A 132 -15.14 3.39 -3.95
CA ARG A 132 -14.89 3.28 -2.51
C ARG A 132 -16.18 3.51 -1.74
N VAL A 133 -16.44 2.62 -0.80
CA VAL A 133 -17.59 2.67 0.11
C VAL A 133 -17.08 2.83 1.54
N ASN A 134 -17.76 3.64 2.33
CA ASN A 134 -17.45 3.82 3.75
C ASN A 134 -18.23 2.81 4.59
N LYS A 135 -17.50 2.05 5.43
CA LYS A 135 -18.09 1.08 6.36
C LYS A 135 -18.19 1.62 7.78
N SER A 136 -17.38 2.63 8.11
CA SER A 136 -17.26 3.20 9.46
C SER A 136 -17.58 4.69 9.42
N VAL A 137 -18.35 5.15 10.41
CA VAL A 137 -18.73 6.57 10.54
C VAL A 137 -17.51 7.45 10.78
N GLU A 138 -16.54 6.98 11.58
CA GLU A 138 -15.29 7.70 11.85
C GLU A 138 -14.53 8.07 10.57
N THR A 139 -14.36 7.11 9.66
CA THR A 139 -13.65 7.36 8.39
C THR A 139 -14.39 8.30 7.46
N LEU A 140 -15.72 8.28 7.51
CA LEU A 140 -16.57 9.21 6.75
C LEU A 140 -16.39 10.63 7.30
N GLN A 141 -16.51 10.80 8.61
CA GLN A 141 -16.42 12.10 9.28
C GLN A 141 -15.03 12.73 9.12
N ASN A 142 -13.95 11.98 9.36
CA ASN A 142 -12.57 12.46 9.19
C ASN A 142 -12.32 12.98 7.78
N ASN A 143 -12.88 12.31 6.76
CA ASN A 143 -12.72 12.74 5.37
C ASN A 143 -13.63 13.92 5.00
N ILE A 144 -14.82 14.04 5.59
CA ILE A 144 -15.68 15.21 5.44
C ILE A 144 -15.00 16.45 6.06
N GLU A 145 -14.44 16.32 7.25
CA GLU A 145 -13.69 17.39 7.93
C GLU A 145 -12.47 17.81 7.09
N ARG A 146 -11.73 16.84 6.56
CA ARG A 146 -10.63 17.12 5.63
C ARG A 146 -11.07 17.88 4.37
N LEU A 147 -12.24 17.57 3.81
CA LEU A 147 -12.81 18.30 2.67
C LEU A 147 -13.22 19.73 3.06
N LYS A 148 -13.81 19.91 4.24
CA LYS A 148 -14.18 21.22 4.77
C LYS A 148 -12.95 22.09 5.03
N GLU A 149 -11.91 21.52 5.63
CA GLU A 149 -10.63 22.19 5.86
C GLU A 149 -9.97 22.58 4.53
N TYR A 150 -9.97 21.69 3.53
CA TYR A 150 -9.49 22.02 2.18
C TYR A 150 -10.30 23.16 1.55
N LYS A 151 -11.63 23.13 1.66
CA LYS A 151 -12.52 24.18 1.15
C LYS A 151 -12.23 25.53 1.80
N GLY A 152 -11.91 25.57 3.10
CA GLY A 152 -11.51 26.79 3.79
C GLY A 152 -10.14 27.34 3.36
N LYS A 153 -9.21 26.46 2.95
CA LYS A 153 -7.86 26.84 2.47
C LYS A 153 -7.79 27.11 0.96
N LEU A 154 -8.84 26.79 0.21
CA LEU A 154 -8.84 26.89 -1.24
C LEU A 154 -9.05 28.34 -1.69
N ILE A 155 -8.09 28.88 -2.42
CA ILE A 155 -8.23 30.15 -3.15
C ILE A 155 -8.74 29.83 -4.55
N LEU A 156 -9.97 30.22 -4.87
CA LEU A 156 -10.58 30.01 -6.18
C LEU A 156 -10.55 31.31 -6.98
N PHE A 157 -9.85 31.29 -8.11
CA PHE A 157 -9.76 32.43 -9.00
C PHE A 157 -11.08 32.59 -9.78
N PRO A 158 -11.60 33.82 -9.92
CA PRO A 158 -12.76 34.06 -10.77
C PRO A 158 -12.42 33.71 -12.21
N ARG A 159 -13.38 33.11 -12.93
CA ARG A 159 -13.18 32.69 -14.33
C ARG A 159 -12.89 33.89 -15.24
N GLN A 160 -13.52 35.04 -14.98
CA GLN A 160 -13.26 36.30 -15.67
C GLN A 160 -12.51 37.23 -14.72
N ARG A 161 -11.32 37.69 -15.11
CA ARG A 161 -10.44 38.51 -14.26
C ARG A 161 -11.05 39.86 -13.83
N HIS A 162 -11.96 40.40 -14.63
CA HIS A 162 -12.56 41.73 -14.41
C HIS A 162 -14.07 41.68 -14.11
N SER A 163 -14.63 40.52 -13.78
CA SER A 163 -16.06 40.47 -13.44
C SER A 163 -16.30 41.17 -12.11
N LYS A 164 -17.15 42.20 -12.11
CA LYS A 164 -17.56 42.94 -10.91
C LYS A 164 -18.33 42.08 -9.90
N GLN A 165 -18.83 40.92 -10.33
CA GLN A 165 -19.58 39.98 -9.50
C GLN A 165 -18.77 38.70 -9.31
N LEU A 166 -18.47 38.38 -8.05
CA LEU A 166 -17.92 37.09 -7.64
C LEU A 166 -19.00 36.02 -7.84
N ALA A 167 -18.67 34.92 -8.53
CA ALA A 167 -19.66 33.88 -8.76
C ALA A 167 -20.00 33.18 -7.44
N LYS A 168 -21.30 33.17 -7.09
CA LYS A 168 -21.84 32.41 -5.95
C LYS A 168 -22.09 30.96 -6.36
N GLY A 169 -21.01 30.26 -6.72
CA GLY A 169 -21.05 28.82 -7.01
C GLY A 169 -21.12 27.96 -5.74
N PRO A 170 -21.00 26.62 -5.87
CA PRO A 170 -20.92 25.70 -4.72
C PRO A 170 -19.75 26.02 -3.75
N ILE A 171 -18.74 26.70 -4.28
CA ILE A 171 -17.68 27.39 -3.57
C ILE A 171 -17.62 28.80 -4.18
N ALA A 172 -17.58 29.83 -3.34
CA ALA A 172 -17.50 31.21 -3.79
C ALA A 172 -16.09 31.54 -4.31
N ASP A 173 -16.01 32.43 -5.30
CA ASP A 173 -14.74 32.98 -5.77
C ASP A 173 -14.07 33.80 -4.66
N SER A 174 -12.73 33.79 -4.64
CA SER A 174 -11.94 34.56 -3.69
C SER A 174 -11.80 36.03 -4.14
N PRO A 175 -11.73 37.00 -3.20
CA PRO A 175 -11.56 38.41 -3.51
C PRO A 175 -10.19 38.69 -4.15
N ALA A 176 -10.08 39.80 -4.89
CA ALA A 176 -8.90 40.16 -5.67
C ALA A 176 -7.61 40.22 -4.82
N ASP A 177 -7.70 40.75 -3.59
CA ASP A 177 -6.57 40.90 -2.67
C ASP A 177 -5.90 39.55 -2.33
N VAL A 178 -6.72 38.53 -2.07
CA VAL A 178 -6.25 37.17 -1.74
C VAL A 178 -5.68 36.48 -2.98
N THR A 179 -6.26 36.74 -4.16
CA THR A 179 -5.75 36.17 -5.42
C THR A 179 -4.40 36.77 -5.85
N GLY A 180 -4.14 38.04 -5.55
CA GLY A 180 -2.88 38.70 -5.85
C GLY A 180 -1.71 38.18 -5.00
N ALA A 181 -1.97 37.80 -3.75
CA ALA A 181 -0.99 37.19 -2.85
C ALA A 181 -0.83 35.66 -3.03
N ALA A 182 -1.51 35.06 -3.99
CA ALA A 182 -1.54 33.61 -4.15
C ALA A 182 -0.16 33.04 -4.52
N GLN A 183 0.37 32.16 -3.67
CA GLN A 183 1.60 31.44 -3.92
C GLN A 183 1.33 29.98 -4.28
N GLN A 184 2.16 29.43 -5.17
CA GLN A 184 2.05 28.03 -5.57
C GLN A 184 2.55 27.11 -4.45
N LEU A 185 1.65 26.31 -3.88
CA LEU A 185 2.04 25.28 -2.91
C LEU A 185 2.90 24.18 -3.58
N GLN A 186 4.10 23.98 -3.05
CA GLN A 186 4.99 22.89 -3.43
C GLN A 186 4.79 21.67 -2.52
N GLY A 187 4.78 20.47 -3.11
CA GLY A 187 4.62 19.22 -2.36
C GLY A 187 3.16 18.77 -2.19
N THR A 188 2.94 17.81 -1.30
CA THR A 188 1.64 17.15 -1.13
C THR A 188 0.61 18.10 -0.51
N VAL A 189 -0.56 18.22 -1.13
CA VAL A 189 -1.67 19.03 -0.61
C VAL A 189 -2.21 18.40 0.68
N MET A 190 -2.13 19.15 1.78
CA MET A 190 -2.51 18.74 3.13
C MET A 190 -1.89 17.38 3.52
N PRO A 191 -0.59 17.31 3.81
CA PRO A 191 0.06 16.05 4.17
C PRO A 191 -0.57 15.47 5.44
N LEU A 192 -0.53 14.13 5.57
CA LEU A 192 -0.94 13.49 6.81
C LEU A 192 0.11 13.73 7.90
N PRO A 193 -0.29 14.03 9.14
CA PRO A 193 0.65 14.10 10.23
C PRO A 193 1.36 12.75 10.38
N ALA A 194 2.63 12.78 10.79
CA ALA A 194 3.31 11.56 11.19
C ALA A 194 2.52 10.94 12.35
N SER A 195 2.25 9.64 12.30
CA SER A 195 1.60 8.93 13.39
C SER A 195 2.54 8.95 14.60
N GLY A 196 2.28 9.85 15.55
CA GLY A 196 2.95 9.87 16.84
C GLY A 196 2.48 8.72 17.74
N PRO A 197 3.18 8.44 18.83
CA PRO A 197 2.68 7.54 19.86
C PRO A 197 1.33 8.07 20.36
N LEU A 198 0.37 7.15 20.52
CA LEU A 198 -0.91 7.47 21.16
C LEU A 198 -0.59 7.99 22.57
N ALA A 199 -1.07 9.19 22.89
CA ALA A 199 -0.96 9.73 24.23
C ALA A 199 -1.88 8.89 25.14
N CYS A 200 -1.28 7.98 25.90
CA CYS A 200 -1.98 7.22 26.93
C CYS A 200 -1.81 7.98 28.25
N PRO A 201 -2.82 8.73 28.73
CA PRO A 201 -2.72 9.38 30.03
C PRO A 201 -2.66 8.33 31.14
N THR A 202 -1.90 8.60 32.19
CA THR A 202 -1.86 7.75 33.37
C THR A 202 -3.24 7.74 34.04
N MET A 203 -3.81 6.55 34.21
CA MET A 203 -5.12 6.36 34.86
C MET A 203 -4.99 5.47 36.10
N LYS A 204 -5.87 5.68 37.09
CA LYS A 204 -5.98 4.79 38.24
C LYS A 204 -6.55 3.45 37.80
N ILE A 205 -5.95 2.37 38.28
CA ILE A 205 -6.39 0.99 37.96
C ILE A 205 -7.75 0.75 38.63
N THR A 206 -8.77 0.44 37.83
CA THR A 206 -10.10 0.08 38.33
C THR A 206 -10.10 -1.35 38.90
N PRO A 207 -11.00 -1.69 39.86
CA PRO A 207 -11.10 -3.05 40.38
C PRO A 207 -11.38 -4.08 39.27
N GLU A 208 -12.22 -3.73 38.29
CA GLU A 208 -12.52 -4.57 37.12
C GLU A 208 -11.25 -4.96 36.34
N MET A 209 -10.32 -4.02 36.13
CA MET A 209 -9.06 -4.31 35.42
C MET A 209 -8.18 -5.31 36.17
N LYS A 210 -8.26 -5.36 37.51
CA LYS A 210 -7.51 -6.32 38.33
C LYS A 210 -8.13 -7.71 38.28
N GLU A 211 -9.45 -7.79 38.23
CA GLU A 211 -10.20 -9.05 38.18
C GLU A 211 -10.14 -9.70 36.80
N THR A 212 -10.08 -8.91 35.72
CA THR A 212 -10.02 -9.44 34.36
C THR A 212 -8.68 -10.11 34.04
N CYS A 213 -8.68 -11.45 33.94
CA CYS A 213 -7.53 -12.20 33.43
C CYS A 213 -7.48 -12.19 31.89
N VAL A 214 -6.68 -11.29 31.31
CA VAL A 214 -6.56 -11.14 29.84
C VAL A 214 -6.14 -12.44 29.13
N HIS A 215 -5.27 -13.25 29.75
CA HIS A 215 -4.82 -14.52 29.18
C HIS A 215 -5.99 -15.51 29.00
N SER A 216 -6.87 -15.64 30.01
CA SER A 216 -8.02 -16.54 29.92
C SER A 216 -9.03 -16.06 28.89
N VAL A 217 -9.30 -14.74 28.83
CA VAL A 217 -10.18 -14.11 27.83
C VAL A 217 -9.71 -14.41 26.41
N LEU A 218 -8.42 -14.24 26.11
CA LEU A 218 -7.87 -14.53 24.78
C LEU A 218 -7.96 -16.02 24.40
N ARG A 219 -7.76 -16.93 25.36
CA ARG A 219 -7.88 -18.39 25.13
C ARG A 219 -9.34 -18.79 24.91
N LEU A 220 -10.27 -18.24 25.69
CA LEU A 220 -11.70 -18.47 25.56
C LEU A 220 -12.20 -17.98 24.19
N ALA A 221 -11.84 -16.77 23.76
CA ALA A 221 -12.20 -16.25 22.44
C ALA A 221 -11.66 -17.11 21.28
N ARG A 222 -10.43 -17.64 21.40
CA ARG A 222 -9.88 -18.60 20.42
C ARG A 222 -10.68 -19.90 20.40
N ASN A 223 -11.05 -20.43 21.58
CA ASN A 223 -11.82 -21.66 21.69
C ASN A 223 -13.25 -21.47 21.14
N GLU A 224 -13.91 -20.36 21.43
CA GLU A 224 -15.22 -20.02 20.87
C GLU A 224 -15.19 -19.97 19.34
N LYS A 225 -14.18 -19.33 18.75
CA LYS A 225 -14.00 -19.31 17.29
C LYS A 225 -13.82 -20.71 16.73
N ARG A 226 -13.04 -21.57 17.39
CA ARG A 226 -12.82 -22.97 16.98
C ARG A 226 -14.09 -23.82 17.10
N MET A 227 -14.84 -23.67 18.20
CA MET A 227 -16.01 -24.50 18.53
C MET A 227 -17.33 -23.98 17.94
N LYS A 228 -17.35 -22.78 17.34
CA LYS A 228 -18.56 -22.14 16.79
C LYS A 228 -19.35 -23.05 15.85
N GLY A 229 -18.67 -23.72 14.91
CA GLY A 229 -19.31 -24.62 13.95
C GLY A 229 -20.01 -25.79 14.63
N ILE A 230 -19.27 -26.50 15.50
CA ILE A 230 -19.78 -27.66 16.26
C ILE A 230 -20.97 -27.26 17.13
N ARG A 231 -20.88 -26.11 17.81
CA ARG A 231 -21.98 -25.62 18.67
C ARG A 231 -23.24 -25.29 17.88
N ILE A 232 -23.12 -24.69 16.68
CA ILE A 232 -24.25 -24.43 15.80
C ILE A 232 -24.89 -25.74 15.35
N GLU A 233 -24.09 -26.74 14.98
CA GLU A 233 -24.58 -28.05 14.56
C GLU A 233 -25.32 -28.77 15.70
N MET A 234 -24.73 -28.81 16.89
CA MET A 234 -25.35 -29.42 18.08
C MET A 234 -26.66 -28.72 18.45
N LYS A 235 -26.72 -27.39 18.33
CA LYS A 235 -27.96 -26.63 18.55
C LYS A 235 -29.04 -27.03 17.53
N LYS A 236 -28.69 -27.10 16.24
CA LYS A 236 -29.62 -27.55 15.18
C LYS A 236 -30.11 -28.98 15.40
N LYS A 237 -29.23 -29.91 15.77
CA LYS A 237 -29.60 -31.30 16.08
C LYS A 237 -30.57 -31.38 17.27
N LYS A 238 -30.30 -30.60 18.32
CA LYS A 238 -31.18 -30.52 19.50
C LYS A 238 -32.56 -29.94 19.16
N GLU A 239 -32.63 -28.92 18.31
CA GLU A 239 -33.89 -28.34 17.83
C GLU A 239 -34.66 -29.30 16.91
N ALA A 240 -33.97 -30.03 16.02
CA ALA A 240 -34.60 -31.03 15.16
C ALA A 240 -35.14 -32.23 15.97
N ALA A 241 -34.42 -32.67 17.00
CA ALA A 241 -34.89 -33.71 17.92
C ALA A 241 -36.11 -33.27 18.72
N LYS A 242 -36.18 -31.99 19.12
CA LYS A 242 -37.36 -31.40 19.79
C LYS A 242 -38.58 -31.25 18.88
N LYS A 243 -38.41 -31.14 17.56
CA LYS A 243 -39.52 -31.07 16.59
C LYS A 243 -40.05 -32.44 16.16
N LYS A 244 -39.27 -33.50 16.39
CA LYS A 244 -39.65 -34.90 16.10
C LYS A 244 -40.32 -35.59 17.29
N LYS A 245 -40.24 -35.01 18.49
CA LYS A 245 -41.07 -35.32 19.65
C LYS A 245 -42.27 -34.40 19.64
#